data_AF-A0A257UF12-F1
#
_entry.id   AF-A0A257UF12-F1
#
_cell.length_a   1.000
_cell.length_b   1.000
_cell.length_c   1.000
_cell.angle_alpha   90.00
_cell.angle_beta   90.00
_cell.angle_gamma   90.00
#
_symmetry.space_group_name_H-M   'P 1'
#
loop_
_entity.id
_entity.type
_entity.pdbx_description
1 polymer ?
#
loop_
_entity_poly.entity_id
_entity_poly.type
_entity_poly.pdbx_seq_one_letter_code
_entity_poly.pdbx_strand_id
1 'polypeptide(L)'
;MAGMDQNPYQAPKSAKGGEHTFWFLLAFYALAIVGGIRHAYSSKSSALDVLLPVADAIALGCWALADSKRRGHYIPMTARWWFVLLGVFVVPAYVIWSRGWRGWAWVAVNFVAWVGLSTLTAIVSEAVLGMP
;
A
#
# COMPACT_ATOMS: atom_id res chain seq x y z
N MET A 1 -29.55 30.18 25.93
CA MET A 1 -29.68 29.18 24.85
C MET A 1 -28.53 29.37 23.86
N ALA A 2 -27.37 28.80 24.15
CA ALA A 2 -26.20 28.85 23.28
C ALA A 2 -25.39 27.57 23.54
N GLY A 3 -25.19 26.73 22.52
CA GLY A 3 -24.31 25.57 22.64
C GLY A 3 -24.71 24.29 21.88
N MET A 4 -25.23 24.37 20.65
CA MET A 4 -25.63 23.14 19.93
C MET A 4 -25.24 23.08 18.44
N ASP A 5 -24.16 23.75 18.02
CA ASP A 5 -23.66 23.69 16.62
C ASP A 5 -22.18 23.27 16.49
N GLN A 6 -21.60 22.64 17.52
CA GLN A 6 -20.35 21.91 17.32
C GLN A 6 -20.67 20.54 16.77
N ASN A 7 -20.98 20.46 15.48
CA ASN A 7 -20.93 19.18 14.78
C ASN A 7 -19.44 18.73 14.78
N PRO A 8 -19.07 17.68 15.54
CA PRO A 8 -17.68 17.21 15.57
C PRO A 8 -17.22 16.68 14.20
N TYR A 9 -18.16 16.47 13.27
CA TYR A 9 -17.91 16.16 11.86
C TYR A 9 -17.85 17.41 10.99
N GLN A 10 -17.02 18.39 11.34
CA GLN A 10 -16.56 19.32 10.32
C GLN A 10 -15.65 18.55 9.36
N ALA A 11 -16.14 18.33 8.13
CA ALA A 11 -15.35 17.70 7.08
C ALA A 11 -14.03 18.49 6.92
N PRO A 12 -12.85 17.82 7.00
CA PRO A 12 -11.58 18.52 6.94
C PRO A 12 -11.48 19.30 5.63
N LYS A 13 -11.19 20.62 5.74
CA LYS A 13 -10.85 21.49 4.60
C LYS A 13 -9.84 20.76 3.71
N SER A 14 -10.11 20.70 2.41
CA SER A 14 -9.37 19.90 1.42
C SER A 14 -7.85 20.07 1.58
N ALA A 15 -7.23 19.17 2.35
CA ALA A 15 -5.79 19.17 2.53
C ALA A 15 -5.16 18.87 1.17
N LYS A 16 -4.18 19.67 0.75
CA LYS A 16 -3.38 19.49 -0.48
C LYS A 16 -3.05 18.00 -0.66
N GLY A 17 -3.79 17.37 -1.57
CA GLY A 17 -4.19 15.96 -1.43
C GLY A 17 -3.41 15.04 -2.34
N GLY A 18 -2.19 14.65 -1.93
CA GLY A 18 -1.43 13.67 -2.71
C GLY A 18 -0.14 13.16 -2.10
N GLU A 19 0.53 13.96 -1.25
CA GLU A 19 1.89 13.65 -0.78
C GLU A 19 2.01 12.29 -0.08
N HIS A 20 1.09 11.95 0.83
CA HIS A 20 1.10 10.65 1.51
C HIS A 20 0.96 9.46 0.54
N THR A 21 0.15 9.61 -0.50
CA THR A 21 -0.01 8.59 -1.54
C THR A 21 1.25 8.51 -2.39
N PHE A 22 1.87 9.64 -2.72
CA PHE A 22 3.12 9.66 -3.46
C PHE A 22 4.24 8.91 -2.71
N TRP A 23 4.46 9.23 -1.43
CA TRP A 23 5.47 8.54 -0.61
C TRP A 23 5.17 7.05 -0.42
N PHE A 24 3.89 6.69 -0.25
CA PHE A 24 3.47 5.30 -0.23
C PHE A 24 3.80 4.58 -1.54
N LEU A 25 3.44 5.16 -2.69
CA LEU A 25 3.70 4.55 -4.00
C LEU A 25 5.21 4.38 -4.22
N LEU A 26 6.02 5.37 -3.83
CA LEU A 26 7.47 5.27 -3.90
C LEU A 26 7.99 4.08 -3.09
N ALA A 27 7.56 3.94 -1.83
CA ALA A 27 7.97 2.82 -0.98
C ALA A 27 7.47 1.47 -1.52
N PHE A 28 6.22 1.42 -1.96
CA PHE A 28 5.57 0.22 -2.51
C PHE A 28 6.28 -0.29 -3.77
N TYR A 29 6.62 0.61 -4.70
CA TYR A 29 7.36 0.21 -5.91
C TYR A 29 8.86 -0.05 -5.65
N ALA A 30 9.46 0.58 -4.64
CA ALA A 30 10.81 0.21 -4.20
C ALA A 30 10.83 -1.24 -3.67
N LEU A 31 9.82 -1.66 -2.90
CA LEU A 31 9.69 -3.05 -2.46
C LEU A 31 9.49 -4.02 -3.63
N ALA A 32 8.73 -3.64 -4.66
CA ALA A 32 8.59 -4.43 -5.88
C ALA A 32 9.93 -4.68 -6.59
N ILE A 33 10.77 -3.64 -6.69
CA ILE A 33 12.12 -3.71 -7.27
C ILE A 33 12.99 -4.65 -6.44
N VAL A 34 13.03 -4.47 -5.11
CA VAL A 34 13.82 -5.35 -4.23
C VAL A 34 13.34 -6.80 -4.33
N GLY A 35 12.04 -7.03 -4.43
CA GLY A 35 11.47 -8.36 -4.67
C GLY A 35 11.90 -8.97 -6.01
N GLY A 36 11.91 -8.16 -7.08
CA GLY A 36 12.37 -8.60 -8.40
C GLY A 36 13.86 -8.98 -8.40
N ILE A 37 14.70 -8.13 -7.81
CA ILE A 37 16.13 -8.44 -7.59
C ILE A 37 16.26 -9.72 -6.77
N ARG A 38 15.58 -9.82 -5.63
CA ARG A 38 15.64 -10.98 -4.76
C ARG A 38 15.27 -12.28 -5.49
N HIS A 39 14.27 -12.24 -6.36
CA HIS A 39 13.84 -13.38 -7.16
C HIS A 39 14.94 -13.87 -8.12
N ALA A 40 15.58 -12.95 -8.83
CA ALA A 40 16.65 -13.26 -9.78
C ALA A 40 17.91 -13.86 -9.12
N TYR A 41 18.22 -13.49 -7.88
CA TYR A 41 19.54 -13.81 -7.28
C TYR A 41 19.63 -15.11 -6.48
N SER A 42 18.53 -15.66 -5.96
CA SER A 42 18.66 -16.82 -5.07
C SER A 42 17.47 -17.76 -5.11
N SER A 43 17.76 -18.99 -5.55
CA SER A 43 16.88 -20.15 -5.46
C SER A 43 16.71 -20.69 -4.03
N LYS A 44 17.55 -20.24 -3.09
CA LYS A 44 17.46 -20.63 -1.68
C LYS A 44 16.57 -19.67 -0.91
N SER A 45 15.81 -20.21 0.04
CA SER A 45 15.03 -19.40 0.99
C SER A 45 15.94 -18.51 1.83
N SER A 46 15.52 -17.28 2.07
CA SER A 46 16.22 -16.30 2.90
C SER A 46 15.25 -15.48 3.74
N ALA A 47 15.77 -14.75 4.74
CA ALA A 47 14.95 -13.86 5.57
C ALA A 47 14.19 -12.80 4.74
N LEU A 48 14.72 -12.40 3.57
CA LEU A 48 14.05 -11.45 2.68
C LEU A 48 12.69 -11.96 2.17
N ASP A 49 12.51 -13.27 2.06
CA ASP A 49 11.26 -13.87 1.57
C ASP A 49 10.11 -13.68 2.56
N VAL A 50 10.44 -13.44 3.84
CA VAL A 50 9.49 -13.10 4.90
C VAL A 50 9.43 -11.59 5.13
N LEU A 51 10.59 -10.92 5.10
CA LEU A 51 10.66 -9.48 5.38
C LEU A 51 9.96 -8.63 4.32
N LEU A 52 10.06 -8.99 3.03
CA LEU A 52 9.40 -8.26 1.94
C LEU A 52 7.88 -8.21 2.08
N PRO A 53 7.15 -9.34 2.19
CA PRO A 53 5.69 -9.28 2.34
C PRO A 53 5.26 -8.62 3.66
N VAL A 54 6.06 -8.74 4.73
CA VAL A 54 5.81 -8.01 5.98
C VAL A 54 5.97 -6.50 5.79
N ALA A 55 7.03 -6.06 5.09
CA ALA A 55 7.24 -4.65 4.78
C ALA A 55 6.12 -4.09 3.90
N ASP A 56 5.66 -4.85 2.90
CA ASP A 56 4.51 -4.48 2.06
C ASP A 56 3.23 -4.35 2.89
N ALA A 57 2.95 -5.32 3.77
CA ALA A 57 1.77 -5.27 4.65
C ALA A 57 1.79 -4.03 5.56
N ILE A 58 2.95 -3.71 6.15
CA ILE A 58 3.13 -2.53 6.99
C ILE A 58 2.96 -1.25 6.16
N ALA A 59 3.58 -1.16 4.98
CA ALA A 59 3.48 0.01 4.10
C ALA A 59 2.03 0.28 3.68
N LEU A 60 1.32 -0.76 3.25
CA LEU A 60 -0.10 -0.71 2.90
C LEU A 60 -0.96 -0.29 4.11
N GLY A 61 -0.75 -0.91 5.27
CA GLY A 61 -1.50 -0.61 6.49
C GLY A 61 -1.31 0.83 6.96
N CYS A 62 -0.07 1.30 7.04
CA CYS A 62 0.26 2.68 7.39
C CYS A 62 -0.35 3.69 6.41
N TRP A 63 -0.28 3.40 5.11
CA TRP A 63 -0.92 4.24 4.10
C TRP A 63 -2.43 4.29 4.25
N ALA A 64 -3.09 3.13 4.41
CA ALA A 64 -4.54 3.08 4.58
C ALA A 64 -4.99 3.85 5.82
N LEU A 65 -4.28 3.74 6.95
CA LEU A 65 -4.56 4.52 8.15
C LEU A 65 -4.41 6.04 7.93
N ALA A 66 -3.46 6.47 7.11
CA ALA A 66 -3.28 7.87 6.74
C ALA A 66 -4.37 8.36 5.76
N ASP A 67 -4.69 7.56 4.74
CA ASP A 67 -5.74 7.86 3.75
C ASP A 67 -7.13 7.92 4.42
N SER A 68 -7.41 7.02 5.36
CA SER A 68 -8.69 6.96 6.08
C SER A 68 -8.94 8.23 6.90
N LYS A 69 -7.92 8.74 7.60
CA LYS A 69 -8.00 10.01 8.33
C LYS A 69 -8.25 11.18 7.40
N ARG A 70 -7.57 11.22 6.24
CA ARG A 70 -7.72 12.30 5.26
C ARG A 70 -9.08 12.30 4.56
N ARG A 71 -9.67 11.12 4.34
CA ARG A 71 -10.98 10.96 3.67
C ARG A 71 -12.18 11.00 4.61
N GLY A 72 -11.97 11.10 5.93
CA GLY A 72 -13.05 11.05 6.91
C GLY A 72 -13.65 9.66 7.14
N HIS A 73 -13.03 8.61 6.60
CA HIS A 73 -13.42 7.21 6.84
C HIS A 73 -12.60 6.65 8.00
N TYR A 74 -12.96 7.02 9.22
CA TYR A 74 -12.18 6.65 10.39
C TYR A 74 -12.15 5.13 10.61
N ILE A 75 -10.94 4.56 10.68
CA ILE A 75 -10.75 3.15 11.04
C ILE A 75 -10.74 3.05 12.57
N PRO A 76 -11.63 2.25 13.18
CA PRO A 76 -11.73 2.14 14.63
C PRO A 76 -10.41 1.64 15.23
N MET A 77 -10.10 2.06 16.46
CA MET A 77 -8.79 1.81 17.08
C MET A 77 -8.45 0.32 17.18
N THR A 78 -9.46 -0.52 17.46
CA THR A 78 -9.34 -1.99 17.48
C THR A 78 -9.04 -2.59 16.10
N ALA A 79 -9.47 -1.93 15.02
CA ALA A 79 -9.23 -2.39 13.65
C ALA A 79 -7.82 -2.04 13.13
N ARG A 80 -7.14 -1.06 13.73
CA ARG A 80 -5.85 -0.54 13.20
C ARG A 80 -4.76 -1.61 13.09
N TRP A 81 -4.68 -2.50 14.07
CA TRP A 81 -3.70 -3.58 14.06
C TRP A 81 -3.93 -4.55 12.90
N TRP A 82 -5.18 -4.83 12.56
CA TRP A 82 -5.52 -5.69 11.43
C TRP A 82 -5.12 -5.07 10.09
N PHE A 83 -5.19 -3.75 9.95
CA PHE A 83 -4.70 -3.07 8.73
C PHE A 83 -3.19 -3.21 8.54
N VAL A 84 -2.41 -3.29 9.61
CA VAL A 84 -0.95 -3.45 9.54
C VAL A 84 -0.57 -4.91 9.33
N LEU A 85 -1.21 -5.83 10.06
CA LEU A 85 -0.90 -7.27 9.98
C LEU A 85 -1.42 -7.92 8.70
N LEU A 86 -2.60 -7.52 8.25
CA LEU A 86 -3.29 -8.10 7.10
C LEU A 86 -3.39 -7.09 5.94
N GLY A 87 -2.43 -6.16 5.84
CA GLY A 87 -2.47 -5.05 4.90
C GLY A 87 -2.72 -5.50 3.45
N VAL A 88 -2.10 -6.60 3.03
CA VAL A 88 -2.27 -7.17 1.69
C VAL A 88 -3.73 -7.48 1.33
N PHE A 89 -4.58 -7.82 2.33
CA PHE A 89 -6.00 -8.15 2.10
C PHE A 89 -6.93 -7.02 2.52
N VAL A 90 -6.69 -6.44 3.70
CA VAL A 90 -7.57 -5.44 4.31
C VAL A 90 -7.49 -4.11 3.57
N VAL A 91 -6.32 -3.74 3.04
CA VAL A 91 -6.14 -2.47 2.34
C VAL A 91 -6.87 -2.45 0.99
N PRO A 92 -6.78 -3.48 0.12
CA PRO A 92 -7.63 -3.55 -1.07
C PRO A 92 -9.12 -3.46 -0.76
N ALA A 93 -9.59 -4.20 0.25
CA ALA A 93 -10.99 -4.17 0.67
C ALA A 93 -11.40 -2.75 1.12
N TYR A 94 -10.56 -2.08 1.91
CA TYR A 94 -10.77 -0.68 2.31
C TYR A 94 -10.81 0.27 1.12
N VAL A 95 -9.91 0.12 0.14
CA VAL A 95 -9.86 0.99 -1.05
C VAL A 95 -11.12 0.82 -1.90
N ILE A 96 -11.56 -0.42 -2.11
CA ILE A 96 -12.80 -0.74 -2.82
C ILE A 96 -14.00 -0.15 -2.09
N TRP A 97 -14.09 -0.35 -0.78
CA TRP A 97 -15.18 0.18 0.03
C TRP A 97 -15.23 1.71 0.03
N SER A 98 -14.09 2.38 0.23
CA SER A 98 -14.01 3.84 0.35
C SER A 98 -14.11 4.59 -0.99
N ARG A 99 -13.83 3.92 -2.13
CA ARG A 99 -13.79 4.57 -3.46
C ARG A 99 -14.73 3.93 -4.49
N GLY A 100 -15.50 2.90 -4.12
CA GLY A 100 -16.40 2.17 -5.00
C GLY A 100 -15.68 1.52 -6.19
N TRP A 101 -16.28 1.59 -7.38
CA TRP A 101 -15.73 1.01 -8.61
C TRP A 101 -14.34 1.59 -9.00
N ARG A 102 -14.08 2.86 -8.65
CA ARG A 102 -12.76 3.49 -8.88
C ARG A 102 -11.68 2.87 -7.98
N GLY A 103 -12.07 2.37 -6.81
CA GLY A 103 -11.19 1.62 -5.91
C GLY A 103 -10.71 0.32 -6.54
N TRP A 104 -11.61 -0.43 -7.18
CA TRP A 104 -11.25 -1.63 -7.94
C TRP A 104 -10.23 -1.34 -9.04
N ALA A 105 -10.49 -0.34 -9.87
CA ALA A 105 -9.56 0.05 -10.93
C ALA A 105 -8.20 0.45 -10.37
N TRP A 106 -8.17 1.21 -9.26
CA TRP A 106 -6.93 1.60 -8.61
C TRP A 106 -6.15 0.40 -8.06
N VAL A 107 -6.82 -0.53 -7.38
CA VAL A 107 -6.19 -1.77 -6.86
C VAL A 107 -5.63 -2.60 -8.01
N ALA A 108 -6.41 -2.80 -9.08
CA ALA A 108 -6.00 -3.58 -10.24
C ALA A 108 -4.77 -2.97 -10.95
N VAL A 109 -4.77 -1.65 -11.19
CA VAL A 109 -3.64 -0.97 -11.82
C VAL A 109 -2.37 -1.08 -10.98
N ASN A 110 -2.45 -0.86 -9.66
CA ASN A 110 -1.27 -0.95 -8.80
C ASN A 110 -0.78 -2.40 -8.66
N PHE A 111 -1.69 -3.38 -8.64
CA PHE A 111 -1.31 -4.79 -8.63
C PHE A 111 -0.57 -5.18 -9.92
N VAL A 112 -1.11 -4.82 -11.08
CA VAL A 112 -0.47 -5.09 -12.38
C VAL A 112 0.88 -4.38 -12.49
N ALA A 113 0.95 -3.10 -12.07
CA ALA A 113 2.19 -2.34 -12.09
C ALA A 113 3.24 -2.93 -11.14
N TRP A 114 2.84 -3.39 -9.95
CA TRP A 114 3.74 -4.00 -8.98
C TRP A 114 4.31 -5.32 -9.50
N VAL A 115 3.45 -6.22 -10.01
CA VAL A 115 3.88 -7.49 -10.62
C VAL A 115 4.76 -7.23 -11.82
N GLY A 116 4.32 -6.36 -12.74
CA GLY A 116 5.07 -6.02 -13.94
C GLY A 116 6.45 -5.44 -13.64
N LEU A 117 6.55 -4.54 -12.66
CA LEU A 117 7.83 -3.95 -12.24
C LEU A 117 8.73 -5.00 -11.57
N SER A 118 8.18 -5.85 -10.71
CA SER A 118 8.93 -6.91 -10.05
C SER A 118 9.49 -7.91 -11.07
N THR A 119 8.65 -8.37 -12.00
CA THR A 119 9.04 -9.27 -13.10
C THR A 119 10.07 -8.63 -14.03
N LEU A 120 9.84 -7.38 -14.46
CA LEU A 120 10.80 -6.66 -15.31
C LEU A 120 12.15 -6.53 -14.62
N THR A 121 12.16 -6.21 -13.32
CA THR A 121 13.39 -6.08 -12.53
C THR A 121 14.13 -7.42 -12.43
N ALA A 122 13.39 -8.53 -12.26
CA ALA A 122 13.99 -9.87 -12.27
C ALA A 122 14.66 -10.18 -13.62
N ILE A 123 13.93 -10.01 -14.74
CA ILE A 123 14.44 -10.24 -16.10
C ILE A 123 15.67 -9.38 -16.39
N VAL A 124 15.63 -8.09 -16.03
CA VAL A 124 16.76 -7.17 -16.24
C VAL A 124 17.96 -7.61 -15.39
N SER A 125 17.73 -8.03 -14.15
CA SER A 125 18.80 -8.50 -13.27
C SER A 125 19.46 -9.76 -13.83
N GLU A 126 18.69 -10.74 -14.30
CA GLU A 126 19.20 -11.95 -14.97
C GLU A 126 20.03 -11.60 -16.22
N ALA A 127 19.49 -10.74 -17.08
CA ALA A 127 20.15 -10.32 -18.32
C ALA A 127 21.47 -9.58 -18.09
N VAL A 128 21.54 -8.72 -17.05
CA VAL A 128 22.75 -7.96 -16.72
C VAL A 128 23.83 -8.84 -16.08
N LEU A 129 23.43 -9.83 -15.30
CA LEU A 129 24.35 -10.66 -14.52
C LEU A 129 24.76 -11.94 -15.23
N GLY A 130 24.11 -12.29 -16.35
CA GLY A 130 24.40 -13.49 -17.13
C GLY A 130 24.10 -14.77 -16.34
N MET A 131 23.17 -14.72 -15.40
CA MET A 131 22.78 -15.87 -14.59
C MET A 131 21.47 -16.47 -15.13
N PRO A 132 21.40 -17.81 -15.28
CA PRO A 132 20.24 -18.52 -15.81
C PRO A 132 19.09 -18.65 -14.82
#